data_AF-A0A2D7B6H1-F1
#
_entry.id   AF-A0A2D7B6H1-F1
#
_cell.length_a   1.000
_cell.length_b   1.000
_cell.length_c   1.000
_cell.angle_alpha   90.00
_cell.angle_beta   90.00
_cell.angle_gamma   90.00
#
_symmetry.space_group_name_H-M   'P 1'
#
loop_
_entity.id
_entity.type
_entity.pdbx_description
1 polymer ?
#
loop_
_entity_poly.entity_id
_entity_poly.type
_entity_poly.pdbx_seq_one_letter_code
_entity_poly.pdbx_strand_id
1 'polypeptide(L)'
;MEPTEVLEFDLAGYETLLRQDSKVALKCKHIFEDIYKKNATANEIFFTPDNVKYLGLVAHNEMKESLVEFVKSNLDKINKFPLVATGTTGKLLYKEAQVILSKKVKSGPLGGDQAIGQMISTDNIIGIIFFRDPLSAHPHHADIEALGRLCDVYQVPLATNPTTATAVLDYLVANEHMETSPVNSLMEDYGRQQAQVVQDKSNPS
;
A
#
# COMPACT_ATOMS: atom_id res chain seq x y z
N MET A 1 11.62 3.72 -39.76
CA MET A 1 11.75 3.01 -38.47
C MET A 1 11.17 1.63 -38.70
N GLU A 2 11.95 0.57 -38.52
CA GLU A 2 11.37 -0.77 -38.56
C GLU A 2 10.44 -0.94 -37.36
N PRO A 3 9.30 -1.64 -37.52
CA PRO A 3 8.38 -1.88 -36.43
C PRO A 3 9.07 -2.76 -35.38
N THR A 4 9.14 -2.27 -34.14
CA THR A 4 9.59 -3.06 -33.01
C THR A 4 8.50 -4.08 -32.68
N GLU A 5 8.67 -5.33 -33.10
CA GLU A 5 7.84 -6.43 -32.60
C GLU A 5 8.23 -6.71 -31.15
N VAL A 6 7.30 -6.45 -30.23
CA VAL A 6 7.44 -6.83 -28.82
C VAL A 6 6.91 -8.25 -28.68
N LEU A 7 7.82 -9.20 -28.47
CA LEU A 7 7.49 -10.58 -28.13
C LEU A 7 7.26 -10.67 -26.62
N GLU A 8 6.02 -10.95 -26.22
CA GLU A 8 5.68 -11.28 -24.84
C GLU A 8 5.91 -12.78 -24.64
N PHE A 9 6.81 -13.13 -23.73
CA PHE A 9 7.21 -14.51 -23.47
C PHE A 9 6.96 -14.83 -22.00
N ASP A 10 5.92 -15.62 -21.73
CA ASP A 10 5.48 -16.00 -20.40
C ASP A 10 5.96 -17.41 -20.00
N LEU A 11 5.65 -17.81 -18.76
CA LEU A 11 6.03 -19.15 -18.27
C LEU A 11 5.40 -20.28 -19.09
N ALA A 12 4.16 -20.10 -19.54
CA ALA A 12 3.47 -21.10 -20.35
C ALA A 12 4.12 -21.26 -21.74
N GLY A 13 4.55 -20.16 -22.36
CA GLY A 13 5.33 -20.12 -23.59
C GLY A 13 6.70 -20.77 -23.41
N TYR A 14 7.37 -20.55 -22.29
CA TYR A 14 8.63 -21.21 -21.96
C TYR A 14 8.49 -22.74 -21.81
N GLU A 15 7.48 -23.19 -21.07
CA GLU A 15 7.20 -24.62 -20.91
C GLU A 15 6.84 -25.29 -22.22
N THR A 16 6.07 -24.59 -23.07
CA THR A 16 5.74 -25.06 -24.42
C THR A 16 7.00 -25.18 -25.29
N LEU A 17 7.87 -24.16 -25.24
CA LEU A 17 9.13 -24.15 -25.97
C LEU A 17 10.10 -25.23 -25.47
N LEU A 18 10.15 -25.48 -24.15
CA LEU A 18 10.93 -26.56 -23.56
C LEU A 18 10.51 -27.94 -24.09
N ARG A 19 9.20 -28.15 -24.30
CA ARG A 19 8.64 -29.40 -24.84
C ARG A 19 8.89 -29.54 -26.34
N GLN A 20 8.91 -28.44 -27.09
CA GLN A 20 9.13 -28.44 -28.55
C GLN A 20 10.61 -28.49 -28.92
N ASP A 21 11.43 -27.64 -28.33
CA ASP A 21 12.87 -27.57 -28.54
C ASP A 21 13.59 -27.10 -27.27
N SER A 22 14.04 -28.10 -26.50
CA SER A 22 14.77 -27.88 -25.25
C SER A 22 16.06 -27.07 -25.43
N LYS A 23 16.74 -27.16 -26.59
CA LYS A 23 17.99 -26.41 -26.83
C LYS A 23 17.70 -24.94 -27.05
N VAL A 24 16.64 -24.62 -27.82
CA VAL A 24 16.23 -23.24 -28.05
C VAL A 24 15.71 -22.63 -26.75
N ALA A 25 14.88 -23.36 -25.99
CA ALA A 25 14.42 -22.91 -24.68
C ALA A 25 15.57 -22.58 -23.73
N LEU A 26 16.60 -23.44 -23.65
CA LEU A 26 17.75 -23.19 -22.79
C LEU A 26 18.55 -21.95 -23.21
N LYS A 27 18.68 -21.71 -24.52
CA LYS A 27 19.30 -20.47 -25.04
C LYS A 27 18.48 -19.23 -24.67
N CYS A 28 17.16 -19.28 -24.83
CA CYS A 28 16.28 -18.19 -24.42
C CYS A 28 16.40 -17.90 -22.92
N LYS A 29 16.43 -18.95 -22.09
CA LYS A 29 16.65 -18.82 -20.64
C LYS A 29 17.95 -18.09 -20.33
N HIS A 30 19.07 -18.49 -20.93
CA HIS A 30 20.35 -17.81 -20.70
C HIS A 30 20.32 -16.35 -21.16
N ILE A 31 19.69 -16.05 -22.30
CA ILE A 31 19.53 -14.68 -22.79
C ILE A 31 18.74 -13.84 -21.77
N PHE A 32 17.62 -14.36 -21.26
CA PHE A 32 16.84 -13.67 -20.23
C PHE A 32 17.62 -13.47 -18.93
N GLU A 33 18.35 -14.49 -18.46
CA GLU A 33 19.20 -14.39 -17.27
C GLU A 33 20.30 -13.35 -17.44
N ASP A 34 20.93 -13.29 -18.63
CA ASP A 34 21.98 -12.33 -18.93
C ASP A 34 21.43 -10.90 -19.03
N ILE A 35 20.26 -10.70 -19.65
CA ILE A 35 19.55 -9.42 -19.68
C ILE A 35 19.19 -9.00 -18.24
N TYR A 36 18.67 -9.93 -17.44
CA TYR A 36 18.29 -9.68 -16.05
C TYR A 36 19.50 -9.26 -15.20
N LYS A 37 20.62 -9.98 -15.30
CA LYS A 37 21.88 -9.65 -14.61
C LYS A 37 22.47 -8.32 -15.08
N LYS A 38 22.46 -8.07 -16.38
CA LYS A 38 22.96 -6.80 -16.97
C LYS A 38 22.14 -5.60 -16.49
N ASN A 39 20.84 -5.82 -16.29
CA ASN A 39 19.92 -4.80 -15.80
C ASN A 39 19.72 -4.89 -14.28
N ALA A 40 20.49 -5.68 -13.52
CA ALA A 40 20.22 -5.98 -12.12
C ALA A 40 20.02 -4.73 -11.25
N THR A 41 20.83 -3.68 -11.46
CA THR A 41 20.72 -2.43 -10.70
C THR A 41 19.46 -1.64 -11.05
N ALA A 42 19.04 -1.64 -12.33
CA ALA A 42 17.79 -1.03 -12.75
C ALA A 42 16.57 -1.87 -12.32
N ASN A 43 16.68 -3.20 -12.40
CA ASN A 43 15.69 -4.15 -11.93
C ASN A 43 15.49 -4.00 -10.42
N GLU A 44 16.56 -3.87 -9.63
CA GLU A 44 16.44 -3.59 -8.21
C GLU A 44 15.71 -2.28 -7.95
N ILE A 45 15.92 -1.21 -8.72
CA ILE A 45 15.13 0.03 -8.58
C ILE A 45 13.64 -0.19 -8.94
N PHE A 46 13.35 -1.08 -9.89
CA PHE A 46 11.97 -1.47 -10.23
C PHE A 46 11.31 -2.39 -9.19
N PHE A 47 12.11 -3.16 -8.43
CA PHE A 47 11.65 -4.17 -7.47
C PHE A 47 11.96 -3.83 -6.01
N THR A 48 12.63 -2.72 -5.71
CA THR A 48 12.86 -2.28 -4.32
C THR A 48 11.49 -1.97 -3.74
N PRO A 49 11.01 -2.77 -2.78
CA PRO A 49 9.81 -2.41 -2.06
C PRO A 49 10.10 -1.06 -1.39
N ASP A 50 9.18 -0.11 -1.49
CA ASP A 50 9.18 1.03 -0.57
C ASP A 50 9.16 0.37 0.82
N ASN A 51 10.27 0.42 1.58
CA ASN A 51 10.32 -0.18 2.92
C ASN A 51 9.92 0.84 3.98
N VAL A 52 9.54 2.06 3.56
CA VAL A 52 9.13 3.11 4.47
C VAL A 52 7.72 2.79 4.96
N LYS A 53 7.60 2.82 6.29
CA LYS A 53 6.36 2.65 7.02
C LYS A 53 5.81 4.03 7.37
N TYR A 54 4.67 4.39 6.79
CA TYR A 54 4.08 5.71 6.99
C TYR A 54 2.91 5.65 7.98
N LEU A 55 2.76 6.71 8.77
CA LEU A 55 1.50 7.06 9.43
C LEU A 55 0.64 7.87 8.46
N GLY A 56 -0.55 7.35 8.14
CA GLY A 56 -1.52 8.00 7.26
C GLY A 56 -2.36 9.04 7.99
N LEU A 57 -2.41 10.27 7.47
CA LEU A 57 -3.22 11.37 7.99
C LEU A 57 -4.27 11.81 6.96
N VAL A 58 -5.54 11.59 7.27
CA VAL A 58 -6.68 11.87 6.40
C VAL A 58 -7.77 12.60 7.18
N ALA A 59 -8.44 13.56 6.56
CA ALA A 59 -9.60 14.22 7.17
C ALA A 59 -10.61 14.68 6.12
N HIS A 60 -11.90 14.53 6.43
CA HIS A 60 -12.96 15.26 5.72
C HIS A 60 -12.80 16.77 5.91
N ASN A 61 -13.41 17.57 5.03
CA ASN A 61 -13.22 19.03 5.03
C ASN A 61 -13.53 19.64 6.40
N GLU A 62 -14.68 19.32 6.99
CA GLU A 62 -15.11 19.84 8.29
C GLU A 62 -14.26 19.35 9.48
N MET A 63 -13.43 18.32 9.27
CA MET A 63 -12.60 17.72 10.32
C MET A 63 -11.11 18.08 10.20
N LYS A 64 -10.73 18.88 9.19
CA LYS A 64 -9.33 19.24 8.95
C LYS A 64 -8.74 20.08 10.07
N GLU A 65 -9.50 21.03 10.60
CA GLU A 65 -9.05 21.87 11.72
C GLU A 65 -8.82 21.03 12.98
N SER A 66 -9.77 20.14 13.30
CA SER A 66 -9.61 19.20 14.42
C SER A 66 -8.39 18.29 14.25
N LEU A 67 -8.09 17.84 13.02
CA LEU A 67 -6.89 17.06 12.75
C LEU A 67 -5.61 17.89 12.98
N VAL A 68 -5.59 19.15 12.55
CA VAL A 68 -4.45 20.05 12.80
C VAL A 68 -4.23 20.26 14.30
N GLU A 69 -5.28 20.52 15.07
CA GLU A 69 -5.19 20.70 16.52
C GLU A 69 -4.71 19.42 17.22
N PHE A 70 -5.22 18.27 16.81
CA PHE A 70 -4.76 16.97 17.29
C PHE A 70 -3.26 16.79 17.01
N VAL A 71 -2.82 17.09 15.79
CA VAL A 71 -1.42 16.94 15.39
C VAL A 71 -0.52 17.88 16.19
N LYS A 72 -0.91 19.15 16.36
CA LYS A 72 -0.18 20.14 17.19
C LYS A 72 -0.01 19.63 18.62
N SER A 73 -1.06 19.07 19.20
CA SER A 73 -1.06 18.57 20.58
C SER A 73 -0.23 17.29 20.76
N ASN A 74 0.14 16.62 19.67
CA ASN A 74 0.84 15.33 19.69
C ASN A 74 2.11 15.34 18.82
N LEU A 75 2.70 16.51 18.55
CA LEU A 75 3.86 16.67 17.65
C LEU A 75 5.02 15.73 17.99
N ASP A 76 5.34 15.61 19.28
CA ASP A 76 6.45 14.77 19.76
C ASP A 76 6.27 13.29 19.39
N LYS A 77 5.02 12.81 19.37
CA LYS A 77 4.69 11.43 19.00
C LYS A 77 4.62 11.25 17.49
N ILE A 78 4.01 12.22 16.79
CA ILE A 78 3.80 12.15 15.34
C ILE A 78 5.12 12.24 14.58
N ASN A 79 6.06 13.08 15.02
CA ASN A 79 7.35 13.28 14.36
C ASN A 79 8.29 12.06 14.44
N LYS A 80 7.92 11.01 15.18
CA LYS A 80 8.63 9.72 15.17
C LYS A 80 8.42 8.93 13.89
N PHE A 81 7.34 9.21 13.15
CA PHE A 81 6.95 8.42 12.00
C PHE A 81 7.08 9.20 10.70
N PRO A 82 7.50 8.56 9.60
CA PRO A 82 7.27 9.08 8.25
C PRO A 82 5.77 9.32 8.02
N LEU A 83 5.42 10.47 7.42
CA LEU A 83 4.02 10.88 7.30
C LEU A 83 3.55 10.84 5.86
N VAL A 84 2.36 10.29 5.64
CA VAL A 84 1.63 10.39 4.37
C VAL A 84 0.28 11.06 4.59
N ALA A 85 -0.08 12.04 3.75
CA ALA A 85 -1.40 12.67 3.83
C ALA A 85 -2.00 12.97 2.46
N THR A 86 -3.33 13.10 2.43
CA THR A 86 -4.06 13.56 1.24
C THR A 86 -3.83 15.05 0.97
N GLY A 87 -3.97 15.44 -0.30
CA GLY A 87 -3.40 16.69 -0.81
C GLY A 87 -3.78 17.98 -0.07
N THR A 88 -5.04 18.17 0.31
CA THR A 88 -5.48 19.37 1.04
C THR A 88 -5.12 19.31 2.52
N THR A 89 -5.29 18.14 3.14
CA THR A 89 -4.89 17.87 4.53
C THR A 89 -3.40 18.18 4.75
N GLY A 90 -2.53 17.67 3.87
CA GLY A 90 -1.10 17.86 4.00
C GLY A 90 -0.64 19.31 3.87
N LYS A 91 -1.27 20.08 2.98
CA LYS A 91 -1.01 21.53 2.87
C LYS A 91 -1.37 22.27 4.15
N LEU A 92 -2.50 21.90 4.77
CA LEU A 92 -2.97 22.54 6.00
C LEU A 92 -2.05 22.21 7.18
N LEU A 93 -1.66 20.94 7.32
CA LEU A 93 -0.72 20.50 8.36
C LEU A 93 0.63 21.22 8.27
N TYR A 94 1.17 21.38 7.07
CA TYR A 94 2.40 22.15 6.88
C TYR A 94 2.21 23.62 7.27
N LYS A 95 1.16 24.26 6.76
CA LYS A 95 0.89 25.69 7.00
C LYS A 95 0.72 26.00 8.50
N GLU A 96 -0.03 25.16 9.21
CA GLU A 96 -0.49 25.50 10.56
C GLU A 96 0.24 24.79 11.68
N ALA A 97 0.72 23.56 11.45
CA ALA A 97 1.42 22.76 12.46
C ALA A 97 2.93 22.62 12.15
N GLN A 98 3.43 23.19 11.05
CA GLN A 98 4.82 23.09 10.60
C GLN A 98 5.29 21.63 10.44
N VAL A 99 4.35 20.73 10.15
CA VAL A 99 4.63 19.30 9.94
C VAL A 99 5.03 19.07 8.49
N ILE A 100 6.18 18.40 8.31
CA ILE A 100 6.71 18.03 7.00
C ILE A 100 6.25 16.61 6.68
N LEU A 101 5.60 16.45 5.52
CA LEU A 101 5.20 15.14 5.04
C LEU A 101 6.34 14.46 4.28
N SER A 102 6.53 13.17 4.55
CA SER A 102 7.42 12.32 3.76
C SER A 102 6.80 11.99 2.41
N LYS A 103 5.47 11.86 2.34
CA LYS A 103 4.74 11.57 1.10
C LYS A 103 3.41 12.32 1.05
N LYS A 104 3.04 12.80 -0.13
CA LYS A 104 1.75 13.47 -0.36
C LYS A 104 1.03 12.77 -1.50
N VAL A 105 -0.20 12.36 -1.25
CA VAL A 105 -1.09 11.78 -2.27
C VAL A 105 -2.15 12.80 -2.72
N LYS A 106 -2.96 12.45 -3.73
CA LYS A 106 -4.07 13.30 -4.19
C LYS A 106 -5.14 13.46 -3.10
N SER A 107 -6.14 14.31 -3.31
CA SER A 107 -7.31 14.36 -2.43
C SER A 107 -8.12 13.07 -2.56
N GLY A 108 -8.85 12.68 -1.50
CA GLY A 108 -9.71 11.49 -1.50
C GLY A 108 -10.57 11.34 -2.76
N PRO A 109 -11.41 12.35 -3.10
CA PRO A 109 -12.26 12.33 -4.31
C PRO A 109 -11.52 12.22 -5.65
N LEU A 110 -10.21 12.42 -5.67
CA LEU A 110 -9.36 12.32 -6.87
C LEU A 110 -8.44 11.08 -6.81
N GLY A 111 -8.80 10.07 -6.01
CA GLY A 111 -8.07 8.81 -5.89
C GLY A 111 -7.02 8.78 -4.77
N GLY A 112 -6.99 9.77 -3.89
CA GLY A 112 -6.06 9.79 -2.74
C GLY A 112 -6.26 8.62 -1.79
N ASP A 113 -7.52 8.25 -1.53
CA ASP A 113 -7.85 7.16 -0.61
C ASP A 113 -7.46 5.80 -1.19
N GLN A 114 -7.59 5.64 -2.51
CA GLN A 114 -7.12 4.45 -3.23
C GLN A 114 -5.60 4.33 -3.22
N ALA A 115 -4.87 5.45 -3.35
CA ALA A 115 -3.42 5.46 -3.24
C ALA A 115 -2.95 5.02 -1.84
N ILE A 116 -3.63 5.47 -0.78
CA ILE A 116 -3.37 4.97 0.59
C ILE A 116 -3.77 3.50 0.70
N GLY A 117 -4.89 3.10 0.10
CA GLY A 117 -5.33 1.69 0.01
C GLY A 117 -4.27 0.77 -0.59
N GLN A 118 -3.63 1.19 -1.69
CA GLN A 118 -2.51 0.48 -2.27
C GLN A 118 -1.36 0.35 -1.26
N MET A 119 -1.01 1.45 -0.58
CA MET A 119 0.05 1.45 0.42
C MET A 119 -0.26 0.54 1.62
N ILE A 120 -1.52 0.36 2.01
CA ILE A 120 -1.90 -0.66 3.01
C ILE A 120 -1.55 -2.06 2.48
N SER A 121 -1.94 -2.37 1.26
CA SER A 121 -1.74 -3.72 0.68
C SER A 121 -0.28 -4.07 0.41
N THR A 122 0.58 -3.07 0.27
CA THR A 122 2.03 -3.23 0.11
C THR A 122 2.79 -3.07 1.42
N ASP A 123 2.08 -3.12 2.56
CA ASP A 123 2.66 -3.04 3.90
C ASP A 123 3.47 -1.75 4.11
N ASN A 124 3.02 -0.62 3.55
CA ASN A 124 3.64 0.70 3.71
C ASN A 124 2.96 1.58 4.74
N ILE A 125 1.90 1.10 5.40
CA ILE A 125 1.13 1.88 6.37
C ILE A 125 1.15 1.18 7.72
N ILE A 126 1.69 1.84 8.74
CA ILE A 126 1.70 1.33 10.13
C ILE A 126 0.44 1.71 10.91
N GLY A 127 -0.30 2.71 10.43
CA GLY A 127 -1.55 3.13 11.03
C GLY A 127 -2.16 4.27 10.24
N ILE A 128 -3.46 4.48 10.45
CA ILE A 128 -4.21 5.57 9.81
C ILE A 128 -4.98 6.34 10.87
N ILE A 129 -4.80 7.66 10.85
CA ILE A 129 -5.66 8.62 11.53
C ILE A 129 -6.52 9.27 10.45
N PHE A 130 -7.79 8.88 10.41
CA PHE A 130 -8.78 9.39 9.48
C PHE A 130 -9.93 10.08 10.22
N PHE A 131 -9.86 11.40 10.41
CA PHE A 131 -10.97 12.12 11.02
C PHE A 131 -12.14 12.29 10.04
N ARG A 132 -13.19 11.50 10.29
CA ARG A 132 -14.41 11.46 9.47
C ARG A 132 -15.43 12.44 10.03
N ASP A 133 -16.07 13.16 9.12
CA ASP A 133 -17.32 13.87 9.38
C ASP A 133 -18.50 12.88 9.24
N PRO A 134 -19.20 12.51 10.33
CA PRO A 134 -20.31 11.58 10.30
C PRO A 134 -21.66 12.24 9.97
N LEU A 135 -21.73 13.56 9.87
CA LEU A 135 -22.97 14.32 9.70
C LEU A 135 -23.22 14.75 8.25
N SER A 136 -22.17 14.83 7.43
CA SER A 136 -22.29 15.17 6.01
C SER A 136 -22.25 13.95 5.09
N ALA A 137 -22.93 14.06 3.95
CA ALA A 137 -22.79 13.12 2.85
C ALA A 137 -21.46 13.35 2.11
N HIS A 138 -20.73 12.27 1.81
CA HIS A 138 -19.43 12.35 1.13
C HIS A 138 -19.51 11.71 -0.27
N PRO A 139 -19.13 12.42 -1.35
CA PRO A 139 -19.18 11.90 -2.71
C PRO A 139 -18.34 10.63 -2.95
N HIS A 140 -17.41 10.34 -2.06
CA HIS A 140 -16.43 9.25 -2.12
C HIS A 140 -16.65 8.23 -0.98
N HIS A 141 -17.89 8.06 -0.53
CA HIS A 141 -18.21 7.15 0.58
C HIS A 141 -17.73 5.71 0.36
N ALA A 142 -17.86 5.19 -0.87
CA ALA A 142 -17.37 3.87 -1.23
C ALA A 142 -15.85 3.73 -1.04
N ASP A 143 -15.08 4.79 -1.32
CA ASP A 143 -13.62 4.78 -1.11
C ASP A 143 -13.26 4.75 0.38
N ILE A 144 -14.06 5.40 1.24
CA ILE A 144 -13.88 5.40 2.71
C ILE A 144 -14.12 4.00 3.29
N GLU A 145 -15.18 3.33 2.84
CA GLU A 145 -15.49 1.96 3.25
C GLU A 145 -14.42 0.98 2.75
N ALA A 146 -13.99 1.12 1.50
CA ALA A 146 -12.93 0.30 0.92
C ALA A 146 -11.61 0.45 1.71
N LEU A 147 -11.25 1.67 2.11
CA LEU A 147 -10.08 1.92 2.94
C LEU A 147 -10.19 1.27 4.32
N GLY A 148 -11.35 1.37 4.98
CA GLY A 148 -11.62 0.70 6.25
C GLY A 148 -11.48 -0.82 6.16
N ARG A 149 -12.12 -1.41 5.14
CA ARG A 149 -12.03 -2.85 4.87
C ARG A 149 -10.58 -3.30 4.65
N LEU A 150 -9.76 -2.51 3.94
CA LEU A 150 -8.34 -2.82 3.78
C LEU A 150 -7.60 -2.81 5.12
N CYS A 151 -7.90 -1.84 6.00
CA CYS A 151 -7.32 -1.84 7.35
C CYS A 151 -7.67 -3.12 8.12
N ASP A 152 -8.92 -3.59 8.04
CA ASP A 152 -9.35 -4.84 8.68
C ASP A 152 -8.65 -6.07 8.09
N VAL A 153 -8.49 -6.13 6.77
CA VAL A 153 -7.79 -7.24 6.09
C VAL A 153 -6.32 -7.32 6.52
N TYR A 154 -5.62 -6.19 6.51
CA TYR A 154 -4.18 -6.13 6.78
C TYR A 154 -3.85 -5.85 8.26
N GLN A 155 -4.86 -5.82 9.15
CA GLN A 155 -4.72 -5.53 10.58
C GLN A 155 -3.98 -4.21 10.86
N VAL A 156 -4.22 -3.20 10.03
CA VAL A 156 -3.67 -1.86 10.20
C VAL A 156 -4.53 -1.08 11.19
N PRO A 157 -3.95 -0.52 12.27
CA PRO A 157 -4.69 0.33 13.21
C PRO A 157 -5.35 1.52 12.49
N LEU A 158 -6.66 1.65 12.65
CA LEU A 158 -7.46 2.73 12.06
C LEU A 158 -8.18 3.52 13.15
N ALA A 159 -7.86 4.81 13.25
CA ALA A 159 -8.58 5.77 14.09
C ALA A 159 -9.49 6.65 13.25
N THR A 160 -10.79 6.67 13.56
CA THR A 160 -11.79 7.43 12.80
C THR A 160 -12.21 8.75 13.46
N ASN A 161 -11.69 9.01 14.66
CA ASN A 161 -12.01 10.16 15.51
C ASN A 161 -10.81 10.48 16.45
N PRO A 162 -10.82 11.63 17.15
CA PRO A 162 -9.68 12.05 17.97
C PRO A 162 -9.34 11.12 19.14
N THR A 163 -10.32 10.57 19.85
CA THR A 163 -10.06 9.74 21.03
C THR A 163 -9.45 8.39 20.64
N THR A 164 -9.95 7.78 19.56
CA THR A 164 -9.32 6.58 18.98
C THR A 164 -7.93 6.89 18.43
N ALA A 165 -7.71 8.09 17.88
CA ALA A 165 -6.39 8.48 17.36
C ALA A 165 -5.34 8.62 18.46
N THR A 166 -5.71 9.12 19.64
CA THR A 166 -4.81 9.08 20.81
C THR A 166 -4.42 7.64 21.14
N ALA A 167 -5.39 6.72 21.25
CA ALA A 167 -5.13 5.32 21.57
C ALA A 167 -4.24 4.64 20.52
N VAL A 168 -4.52 4.85 19.23
CA VAL A 168 -3.71 4.31 18.13
C VAL A 168 -2.30 4.88 18.17
N LEU A 169 -2.14 6.20 18.35
CA LEU A 169 -0.83 6.83 18.38
C LEU A 169 0.00 6.34 19.58
N ASP A 170 -0.62 6.18 20.75
CA ASP A 170 0.04 5.62 21.93
C ASP A 170 0.48 4.17 21.70
N TYR A 171 -0.37 3.36 21.07
CA TYR A 171 -0.02 2.00 20.67
C TYR A 171 1.18 1.98 19.70
N LEU A 172 1.18 2.83 18.67
CA LEU A 172 2.27 2.88 17.68
C LEU A 172 3.59 3.34 18.31
N VAL A 173 3.56 4.32 19.20
CA VAL A 173 4.76 4.79 19.90
C VAL A 173 5.31 3.73 20.84
N ALA A 174 4.44 2.98 21.52
CA ALA A 174 4.88 1.88 22.40
C ALA A 174 5.48 0.70 21.61
N ASN A 175 5.09 0.52 20.34
CA ASN A 175 5.50 -0.59 19.49
C ASN A 175 6.35 -0.14 18.29
N GLU A 176 7.09 0.97 18.42
CA GLU A 176 7.91 1.58 17.34
C GLU A 176 8.93 0.60 16.72
N HIS A 177 9.28 -0.48 17.43
CA HIS A 177 10.24 -1.51 17.00
C HIS A 177 9.61 -2.85 16.59
N MET A 178 8.28 -2.97 16.53
CA MET A 178 7.66 -4.20 16.04
C MET A 178 7.80 -4.28 14.51
N GLU A 179 8.56 -5.28 14.03
CA GLU A 179 8.76 -5.51 12.60
C GLU A 179 7.55 -6.16 11.91
N THR A 180 6.61 -6.75 12.65
CA THR A 180 5.50 -7.52 12.06
C THR A 180 4.15 -7.19 12.69
N SER A 181 3.18 -6.84 11.84
CA SER A 181 1.77 -6.78 12.22
C SER A 181 1.25 -8.19 12.57
N PRO A 182 0.26 -8.29 13.48
CA PRO A 182 -0.37 -9.57 13.79
C PRO A 182 -0.99 -10.19 12.54
N VAL A 183 -0.78 -11.50 12.39
CA VAL A 183 -1.23 -12.28 11.22
C VAL A 183 -2.76 -12.38 11.20
N ASN A 184 -3.37 -12.06 10.06
CA ASN A 184 -4.80 -12.29 9.83
C ASN A 184 -5.03 -13.73 9.34
N SER A 185 -5.51 -14.61 10.22
CA SER A 185 -5.75 -16.02 9.90
C SER A 185 -6.76 -16.22 8.76
N LEU A 186 -7.75 -15.33 8.61
CA LEU A 186 -8.73 -15.40 7.51
C LEU A 186 -8.07 -15.10 6.16
N MET A 187 -7.06 -14.22 6.13
CA MET A 187 -6.32 -13.93 4.92
C MET A 187 -5.43 -15.10 4.51
N GLU A 188 -4.82 -15.80 5.48
CA GLU A 188 -4.08 -17.04 5.21
C GLU A 188 -4.98 -18.15 4.67
N ASP A 189 -6.14 -18.34 5.29
CA ASP A 189 -7.15 -19.32 4.84
C ASP A 189 -7.63 -19.02 3.42
N TYR A 190 -7.91 -17.75 3.13
CA TYR A 190 -8.30 -17.33 1.79
C TYR A 190 -7.18 -17.56 0.76
N GLY A 191 -5.93 -17.26 1.11
CA GLY A 191 -4.76 -17.55 0.26
C GLY A 191 -4.61 -19.04 -0.02
N ARG A 192 -4.79 -19.90 0.99
CA ARG A 192 -4.77 -21.36 0.85
C ARG A 192 -5.87 -21.86 -0.09
N GLN A 193 -7.10 -21.36 0.06
CA GLN A 193 -8.23 -21.74 -0.79
C GLN A 193 -8.04 -21.30 -2.25
N GLN A 194 -7.53 -20.09 -2.49
CA GLN A 194 -7.23 -19.62 -3.85
C GLN A 194 -6.15 -20.46 -4.53
N ALA A 195 -5.10 -20.85 -3.80
CA ALA A 195 -4.07 -21.75 -4.32
C ALA A 195 -4.65 -23.12 -4.72
N GLN A 196 -5.62 -23.65 -3.96
CA GLN A 196 -6.32 -24.90 -4.28
C GLN A 196 -7.18 -24.78 -5.55
N VAL A 197 -7.90 -23.67 -5.76
CA VAL A 197 -8.69 -23.43 -6.98
C VAL A 197 -7.82 -23.41 -8.24
N VAL A 198 -6.58 -22.90 -8.14
CA VAL A 198 -5.61 -22.92 -9.25
C VAL A 198 -5.10 -24.35 -9.51
N GLN A 199 -4.93 -25.17 -8.47
CA GLN A 199 -4.53 -26.57 -8.59
C GLN A 199 -5.65 -27.44 -9.21
N ASP A 200 -6.90 -27.25 -8.81
CA ASP A 200 -8.03 -28.03 -9.33
C ASP A 200 -8.33 -27.75 -10.82
N LYS A 201 -8.00 -26.54 -11.31
CA LYS A 201 -8.15 -26.19 -12.73
C LYS A 201 -7.01 -26.68 -13.62
N SER A 202 -5.87 -27.06 -13.06
CA SER A 202 -4.71 -27.56 -13.83
C SER A 202 -4.72 -29.08 -14.03
N ASN A 203 -5.73 -29.78 -13.51
CA ASN A 203 -5.88 -31.23 -13.64
C ASN A 203 -7.28 -31.58 -14.23
N PRO A 204 -7.48 -31.44 -15.55
CA PRO A 204 -8.77 -31.80 -16.15
C PRO A 204 -8.95 -33.32 -16.14
N SER A 205 -10.14 -33.76 -15.73
CA SER A 205 -10.59 -35.15 -15.74
C SER A 205 -10.67 -35.75 -17.14
#